data_AF-A0A351GEW0-F1
#
_entry.id   AF-A0A351GEW0-F1
#
_cell.length_a   1.000
_cell.length_b   1.000
_cell.length_c   1.000
_cell.angle_alpha   90.00
_cell.angle_beta   90.00
_cell.angle_gamma   90.00
#
_symmetry.space_group_name_H-M   'P 1'
#
loop_
_entity.id
_entity.type
_entity.pdbx_description
1 polymer ?
#
loop_
_entity_poly.entity_id
_entity_poly.type
_entity_poly.pdbx_seq_one_letter_code
_entity_poly.pdbx_strand_id
1 'polypeptide(L)'
;MKYMNGKQSKKANVKAKEIIIDWLISVVPEEDAHKITAENFSNFLPEDKYFIAKKSKWVSFYTVRWAKKNIKKLMNKGYDVSSITLKDIEWSGK
;
A
#
# COMPACT_ATOMS: atom_id res chain seq x y z
N MET A 1 -5.00 -14.89 -12.82
CA MET A 1 -4.69 -14.35 -11.48
C MET A 1 -4.74 -15.51 -10.51
N LYS A 2 -3.63 -15.91 -9.88
CA LYS A 2 -3.68 -16.99 -8.87
C LYS A 2 -4.58 -16.54 -7.72
N TYR A 3 -5.52 -17.39 -7.31
CA TYR A 3 -6.34 -17.14 -6.13
C TYR A 3 -5.47 -17.31 -4.90
N MET A 4 -5.15 -16.21 -4.22
CA MET A 4 -4.45 -16.28 -2.94
C MET A 4 -5.38 -16.83 -1.87
N ASN A 5 -4.81 -17.62 -0.97
CA ASN A 5 -5.55 -18.05 0.21
C ASN A 5 -5.78 -16.89 1.19
N GLY A 6 -6.70 -17.09 2.14
CA GLY A 6 -7.05 -16.07 3.14
C GLY A 6 -5.86 -15.61 3.98
N LYS A 7 -4.93 -16.53 4.32
CA LYS A 7 -3.72 -16.23 5.11
C LYS A 7 -2.78 -15.27 4.37
N GLN A 8 -2.50 -15.55 3.09
CA GLN A 8 -1.70 -14.72 2.20
C GLN A 8 -2.34 -13.34 2.01
N SER A 9 -3.65 -13.29 1.85
CA SER A 9 -4.38 -12.02 1.72
C SER A 9 -4.29 -11.17 2.99
N LYS A 10 -4.30 -11.80 4.18
CA LYS A 10 -4.08 -11.13 5.47
C LYS A 10 -2.64 -10.61 5.59
N LYS A 11 -1.63 -11.42 5.26
CA LYS A 11 -0.21 -11.00 5.26
C LYS A 11 0.02 -9.79 4.35
N ALA A 12 -0.51 -9.83 3.12
CA ALA A 12 -0.44 -8.71 2.20
C ALA A 12 -1.12 -7.44 2.75
N ASN A 13 -2.19 -7.60 3.53
CA ASN A 13 -2.89 -6.48 4.14
C ASN A 13 -2.09 -5.83 5.28
N VAL A 14 -1.44 -6.64 6.11
CA VAL A 14 -0.56 -6.14 7.19
C VAL A 14 0.61 -5.39 6.60
N LYS A 15 1.33 -6.01 5.66
CA LYS A 15 2.47 -5.37 4.97
C LYS A 15 2.09 -4.10 4.23
N ALA A 16 0.90 -4.06 3.63
CA ALA A 16 0.38 -2.85 2.99
C ALA A 16 0.19 -1.70 3.97
N LYS A 17 -0.24 -1.96 5.21
CA LYS A 17 -0.37 -0.92 6.23
C LYS A 17 1.00 -0.42 6.68
N GLU A 18 1.92 -1.34 6.98
CA GLU A 18 3.30 -1.02 7.37
C GLU A 18 3.97 -0.09 6.36
N ILE A 19 3.98 -0.47 5.08
CA ILE A 19 4.61 0.33 4.02
C ILE A 19 3.99 1.73 3.91
N ILE A 20 2.67 1.84 4.05
CA ILE A 20 1.99 3.14 3.94
C ILE A 20 2.26 4.01 5.16
N ILE A 21 2.34 3.43 6.36
CA ILE A 21 2.69 4.15 7.59
C ILE A 21 4.14 4.63 7.50
N ASP A 22 5.07 3.76 7.12
CA ASP A 22 6.49 4.10 6.95
C ASP A 22 6.67 5.22 5.92
N TRP A 23 5.94 5.14 4.79
CA TRP A 23 5.93 6.20 3.79
C TRP A 23 5.38 7.51 4.36
N LEU A 24 4.26 7.48 5.07
CA LEU A 24 3.65 8.67 5.64
C LEU A 24 4.60 9.36 6.62
N ILE A 25 5.25 8.59 7.50
CA ILE A 25 6.28 9.08 8.42
C ILE A 25 7.46 9.71 7.66
N SER A 26 7.87 9.14 6.52
CA SER A 26 8.97 9.68 5.72
C SER A 26 8.67 10.99 4.98
N VAL A 27 7.39 11.33 4.80
CA VAL A 27 6.95 12.53 4.07
C VAL A 27 6.52 13.65 5.01
N VAL A 28 6.09 13.30 6.23
CA VAL A 28 5.64 14.26 7.25
C VAL A 28 6.87 14.79 8.02
N PRO A 29 6.88 16.07 8.44
CA PRO A 29 7.96 16.62 9.26
C PRO A 29 8.19 15.80 10.54
N GLU A 30 9.43 15.75 11.03
CA GLU A 30 9.79 14.95 12.23
C GLU A 30 8.95 15.33 13.46
N GLU A 31 8.57 16.61 13.58
CA GLU A 31 7.71 17.14 14.63
C GLU A 31 6.27 16.60 14.60
N ASP A 32 5.83 16.02 13.49
CA ASP A 32 4.48 15.47 13.34
C ASP A 32 4.49 13.94 13.16
N ALA A 33 5.66 13.35 12.88
CA ALA A 33 5.83 11.91 12.69
C ALA A 33 5.30 11.08 13.87
N HIS A 34 5.50 11.56 15.11
CA HIS A 34 5.05 10.89 16.32
C HIS A 34 3.53 10.88 16.50
N LYS A 35 2.79 11.70 15.74
CA LYS A 35 1.32 11.73 15.76
C LYS A 35 0.71 10.63 14.90
N ILE A 36 1.50 9.96 14.06
CA ILE A 36 1.02 8.90 13.17
C ILE A 36 1.08 7.55 13.90
N THR A 37 -0.06 6.86 13.94
CA THR A 37 -0.23 5.54 14.53
C THR A 37 -0.92 4.59 13.56
N ALA A 38 -0.82 3.28 13.82
CA ALA A 38 -1.52 2.26 13.02
C ALA A 38 -3.06 2.37 13.02
N GLU A 39 -3.61 3.18 13.92
CA GLU A 39 -5.04 3.41 14.08
C GLU A 39 -5.50 4.67 13.35
N ASN A 40 -4.67 5.73 13.32
CA ASN A 40 -5.05 7.03 12.78
C ASN A 40 -4.45 7.35 11.41
N PHE A 41 -3.47 6.57 10.92
CA PHE A 41 -2.77 6.87 9.67
C PHE A 41 -3.72 7.03 8.48
N SER A 42 -4.87 6.35 8.50
CA SER A 42 -5.90 6.47 7.46
C SER A 42 -6.50 7.87 7.32
N ASN A 43 -6.47 8.67 8.38
CA ASN A 43 -7.00 10.04 8.38
C ASN A 43 -6.11 11.02 7.62
N PHE A 44 -4.83 10.66 7.43
CA PHE A 44 -3.87 11.44 6.67
C PHE A 44 -3.80 11.00 5.20
N LEU A 45 -4.54 9.94 4.83
CA LEU A 45 -4.62 9.48 3.46
C LEU A 45 -5.72 10.24 2.70
N PRO A 46 -5.64 10.31 1.37
CA PRO A 46 -6.71 10.89 0.55
C PRO A 46 -8.05 10.18 0.83
N GLU A 47 -9.11 10.95 1.07
CA GLU A 47 -10.47 10.41 1.23
C GLU A 47 -10.93 9.68 -0.04
N ASP A 48 -10.51 10.20 -1.20
CA ASP A 48 -10.83 9.65 -2.51
C ASP A 48 -10.06 8.36 -2.79
N LYS A 49 -10.79 7.24 -2.77
CA LYS A 49 -10.28 5.89 -3.06
C LYS A 49 -9.92 5.68 -4.53
N TYR A 50 -10.39 6.55 -5.42
CA TYR A 50 -10.21 6.41 -6.85
C TYR A 50 -10.04 7.77 -7.52
N PHE A 51 -9.26 7.80 -8.60
CA PHE A 51 -9.20 8.94 -9.51
C PHE A 51 -9.53 8.48 -10.94
N ILE A 52 -9.98 9.42 -11.78
CA ILE A 52 -10.31 9.16 -13.18
C ILE A 52 -9.12 9.64 -14.03
N ALA A 53 -8.58 8.73 -14.84
CA ALA A 53 -7.54 9.05 -15.82
C ALA A 53 -7.77 8.24 -17.09
N LYS A 54 -7.62 8.88 -18.27
CA LYS A 54 -7.80 8.24 -19.58
C LYS A 54 -9.13 7.46 -19.68
N LYS A 55 -10.24 8.10 -19.30
CA LYS A 55 -11.61 7.52 -19.26
C LYS A 55 -11.75 6.25 -18.38
N SER A 56 -10.78 5.96 -17.52
CA SER A 56 -10.75 4.77 -16.67
C SER A 56 -10.64 5.15 -15.20
N LYS A 57 -11.24 4.35 -14.31
CA LYS A 57 -11.21 4.54 -12.85
C LYS A 57 -10.04 3.78 -12.25
N TRP A 58 -9.07 4.51 -11.69
CA TRP A 58 -7.86 3.98 -11.09
C TRP A 58 -7.94 4.06 -9.57
N VAL A 59 -7.23 3.16 -8.88
CA VAL A 59 -7.11 3.24 -7.42
C VAL A 59 -6.10 4.33 -7.10
N SER A 60 -6.45 5.23 -6.19
CA SER A 60 -5.57 6.31 -5.74
C SER A 60 -4.24 5.75 -5.21
N PHE A 61 -3.16 6.39 -5.64
CA PHE A 61 -1.80 6.06 -5.22
C PHE A 61 -1.63 6.23 -3.71
N TYR A 62 -0.66 5.52 -3.13
CA TYR A 62 -0.34 5.59 -1.70
C TYR A 62 -1.52 5.31 -0.75
N THR A 63 -2.53 4.59 -1.23
CA THR A 63 -3.58 4.03 -0.37
C THR A 63 -3.25 2.58 0.01
N VAL A 64 -3.74 2.12 1.17
CA VAL A 64 -3.62 0.70 1.58
C VAL A 64 -4.14 -0.24 0.50
N ARG A 65 -5.18 0.16 -0.23
CA ARG A 65 -5.76 -0.64 -1.32
C ARG A 65 -4.81 -0.75 -2.52
N TRP A 66 -4.15 0.35 -2.89
CA TRP A 66 -3.12 0.36 -3.93
C TRP A 66 -1.93 -0.51 -3.55
N ALA A 67 -1.36 -0.31 -2.35
CA ALA A 67 -0.22 -1.09 -1.85
C ALA A 67 -0.55 -2.58 -1.81
N LYS A 68 -1.70 -2.95 -1.22
CA LYS A 68 -2.18 -4.34 -1.17
C LYS A 68 -2.34 -4.94 -2.57
N LYS A 69 -2.90 -4.21 -3.53
CA LYS A 69 -3.08 -4.71 -4.90
C LYS A 69 -1.74 -5.08 -5.54
N ASN A 70 -0.72 -4.24 -5.36
CA ASN A 70 0.60 -4.44 -5.95
C ASN A 70 1.44 -5.49 -5.20
N ILE A 71 1.37 -5.54 -3.85
CA ILE A 71 1.95 -6.65 -3.06
C ILE A 71 1.43 -8.00 -3.55
N LYS A 72 0.11 -8.12 -3.77
CA LYS A 72 -0.48 -9.35 -4.32
C LYS A 72 0.06 -9.74 -5.69
N LYS A 73 0.34 -8.75 -6.55
CA LYS A 73 0.98 -9.01 -7.85
C LYS A 73 2.40 -9.54 -7.67
N LEU A 74 3.18 -8.95 -6.78
CA LEU A 74 4.56 -9.38 -6.48
C LEU A 74 4.59 -10.79 -5.86
N MET A 75 3.70 -11.08 -4.90
CA MET A 75 3.53 -12.42 -4.34
C MET A 75 3.21 -13.46 -5.43
N ASN A 76 2.34 -13.11 -6.39
CA ASN A 76 2.03 -13.99 -7.51
C ASN A 76 3.23 -14.23 -8.45
N LYS A 77 4.19 -13.30 -8.48
CA LYS A 77 5.48 -13.44 -9.19
C LYS A 77 6.53 -14.20 -8.36
N GLY A 78 6.22 -14.62 -7.13
CA GLY A 78 7.13 -15.41 -6.27
C GLY A 78 7.92 -14.59 -5.24
N TYR A 79 7.66 -13.29 -5.10
CA TYR A 79 8.33 -12.46 -4.10
C TYR A 79 7.85 -12.81 -2.69
N ASP A 80 8.75 -12.78 -1.73
CA ASP A 80 8.39 -12.93 -0.33
C ASP A 80 7.81 -11.63 0.24
N VAL A 81 6.73 -11.75 1.01
CA VAL A 81 5.97 -10.60 1.53
C VAL A 81 6.81 -9.73 2.46
N SER A 82 7.68 -10.35 3.26
CA SER A 82 8.46 -9.62 4.26
C SER A 82 9.47 -8.67 3.60
N SER A 83 10.03 -9.09 2.46
CA SER A 83 11.03 -8.34 1.69
C SER A 83 10.47 -7.22 0.81
N ILE A 84 9.15 -7.16 0.59
CA ILE A 84 8.57 -6.14 -0.30
C ILE A 84 8.69 -4.74 0.33
N THR A 85 9.23 -3.81 -0.44
CA THR A 85 9.38 -2.40 -0.08
C THR A 85 8.45 -1.50 -0.90
N LEU A 86 8.37 -0.22 -0.53
CA LEU A 86 7.61 0.78 -1.29
C LEU A 86 8.08 0.86 -2.75
N LYS A 87 9.40 0.84 -2.97
CA LYS A 87 10.01 0.90 -4.31
C LYS A 87 9.54 -0.26 -5.19
N ASP A 88 9.49 -1.48 -4.65
CA ASP A 88 9.02 -2.65 -5.42
C ASP A 88 7.56 -2.47 -5.88
N ILE A 89 6.73 -1.87 -5.05
CA ILE A 89 5.31 -1.62 -5.32
C ILE A 89 5.14 -0.53 -6.39
N GLU A 90 5.93 0.53 -6.34
CA GLU A 90 5.94 1.60 -7.35
C GLU A 90 6.34 1.07 -8.73
N TRP A 91 7.39 0.25 -8.79
CA TRP A 91 7.88 -0.33 -10.04
C TRP A 91 6.97 -1.44 -10.57
N SER A 92 6.19 -2.11 -9.72
CA SER A 92 5.21 -3.13 -10.15
C SER A 92 4.03 -2.60 -10.99
N GLY A 93 3.88 -1.27 -11.06
CA GLY A 93 2.85 -0.57 -11.82
C GLY A 93 3.24 -0.20 -13.25
N LYS A 94 4.51 -0.37 -13.63
CA LYS A 94 5.00 -0.18 -15.00
C LYS A 94 4.92 -1.47 -15.81
#